data_AF-A0A6P0PIT8-F1
#
_entry.id   AF-A0A6P0PIT8-F1
#
_cell.length_a   1.000
_cell.length_b   1.000
_cell.length_c   1.000
_cell.angle_alpha   90.00
_cell.angle_beta   90.00
_cell.angle_gamma   90.00
#
_symmetry.space_group_name_H-M   'P 1'
#
loop_
_entity.id
_entity.type
_entity.pdbx_description
1 polymer ?
#
loop_
_entity_poly.entity_id
_entity_poly.type
_entity_poly.pdbx_seq_one_letter_code
_entity_poly.pdbx_strand_id
1 'polypeptide(L)' 'MTTTLQQRENANVWEKFCSWITSTDNRLYIGWFGVLMIPTLL' A
#
# COMPACT_ATOMS: atom_id res chain seq x y z
N MET A 1 -16.56 -6.11 8.82
CA MET A 1 -16.12 -6.76 7.57
C MET A 1 -14.63 -6.94 7.69
N THR A 2 -14.25 -8.14 8.15
CA THR A 2 -12.91 -8.48 8.60
C THR A 2 -12.27 -9.31 7.50
N THR A 3 -11.38 -8.73 6.71
CA THR A 3 -10.64 -9.48 5.69
C THR A 3 -9.28 -9.86 6.25
N THR A 4 -9.22 -11.10 6.73
CA THR A 4 -8.02 -11.83 7.13
C THR A 4 -7.12 -12.06 5.91
N LEU A 5 -5.96 -11.40 5.86
CA LEU A 5 -4.87 -11.76 4.94
C LEU A 5 -3.58 -11.98 5.73
N GLN A 6 -3.55 -13.05 6.53
CA GLN A 6 -2.31 -13.70 6.89
C GLN A 6 -1.92 -14.60 5.71
N GLN A 7 -1.15 -14.06 4.76
CA GLN A 7 -0.56 -14.86 3.68
C GLN A 7 0.95 -14.66 3.64
N ARG A 8 1.65 -15.66 4.22
CA ARG A 8 2.82 -16.36 3.65
C ARG A 8 4.13 -15.58 3.46
N GLU A 9 5.02 -15.74 4.44
CA GLU A 9 6.37 -16.32 4.36
C GLU A 9 7.36 -16.01 3.21
N ASN A 10 7.06 -15.11 2.27
CA ASN A 10 8.01 -14.73 1.22
C ASN A 10 7.62 -13.37 0.62
N ALA A 11 7.62 -12.32 1.46
CA ALA A 11 7.26 -10.97 1.06
C ALA A 11 8.26 -10.45 0.00
N ASN A 12 7.96 -10.78 -1.25
CA ASN A 12 8.62 -10.26 -2.43
C ASN A 12 8.59 -8.72 -2.36
N VAL A 13 9.57 -8.04 -2.95
CA VAL A 13 9.67 -6.56 -2.88
C VAL A 13 8.34 -5.89 -3.25
N TRP A 14 7.61 -6.51 -4.19
CA TRP A 14 6.28 -6.09 -4.60
C TRP A 14 5.23 -6.13 -3.48
N GLU A 15 5.23 -7.16 -2.64
CA GLU A 15 4.27 -7.30 -1.55
C GLU A 15 4.55 -6.29 -0.42
N LYS A 16 5.84 -6.03 -0.15
CA LYS A 16 6.25 -4.94 0.74
C LYS A 16 5.81 -3.58 0.21
N PHE A 17 5.90 -3.36 -1.09
CA PHE A 17 5.44 -2.13 -1.74
C PHE A 17 3.93 -1.96 -1.64
N CYS A 18 3.15 -3.01 -1.93
CA CYS A 18 1.69 -3.00 -1.77
C CYS A 18 1.29 -2.71 -0.31
N SER A 19 1.96 -3.34 0.66
CA SER A 19 1.73 -3.11 2.09
C SER A 19 2.08 -1.67 2.48
N TRP A 20 3.17 -1.12 1.97
CA TRP A 20 3.56 0.28 2.24
C TRP A 20 2.58 1.29 1.65
N ILE A 21 2.14 1.12 0.40
CA ILE A 21 1.15 2.01 -0.24
C ILE A 21 -0.16 2.05 0.55
N THR A 22 -0.59 0.89 1.05
CA THR A 22 -1.87 0.74 1.76
C THR A 22 -1.74 0.94 3.27
N SER A 23 -0.54 1.25 3.76
CA SER A 23 -0.30 1.48 5.19
C SER A 23 -0.94 2.79 5.64
N THR A 24 -1.72 2.71 6.73
CA THR A 24 -2.33 3.87 7.40
C THR A 24 -1.39 4.55 8.39
N ASP A 25 -0.20 3.99 8.61
CA ASP A 25 0.86 4.58 9.44
C ASP A 25 1.61 5.72 8.71
N ASN A 26 1.50 5.77 7.38
CA ASN A 26 2.04 6.89 6.61
C ASN A 26 1.30 8.18 6.97
N ARG A 27 2.05 9.25 7.26
CA ARG A 27 1.53 10.58 7.64
C ARG A 27 0.48 11.14 6.67
N LEU A 28 0.57 10.73 5.40
CA LEU A 28 -0.46 10.89 4.38
C LEU A 28 -0.75 9.50 3.82
N TYR A 29 -2.02 9.09 3.87
CA TYR A 29 -2.45 7.86 3.23
C TYR A 29 -2.34 8.00 1.71
N ILE A 30 -1.49 7.18 1.09
CA ILE A 30 -1.31 7.18 -0.38
C ILE A 30 -2.44 6.36 -1.02
N GLY A 31 -2.52 5.07 -0.68
CA GLY A 31 -3.41 4.13 -1.36
C GLY A 31 -3.10 4.02 -2.87
N TRP A 32 -3.86 3.20 -3.60
CA TRP A 32 -3.67 3.06 -5.05
C TRP A 32 -4.00 4.34 -5.82
N PHE A 33 -4.90 5.17 -5.29
CA PHE A 33 -5.28 6.43 -5.89
C PHE A 33 -4.16 7.49 -5.78
N GLY A 34 -3.46 7.55 -4.64
CA GLY A 34 -2.33 8.45 -4.43
C GLY A 34 -1.17 8.20 -5.40
N VAL A 35 -0.94 6.94 -5.81
CA VAL A 35 0.09 6.59 -6.81
C VAL A 35 -0.14 7.28 -8.15
N LEU A 36 -1.40 7.48 -8.56
CA LEU A 36 -1.75 8.21 -9.78
C LEU A 36 -1.86 9.71 -9.54
N MET A 37 -2.35 10.12 -8.37
CA MET A 37 -2.52 11.55 -8.06
C MET A 37 -1.19 12.29 -7.95
N ILE A 38 -0.18 11.73 -7.27
CA ILE A 38 1.10 12.41 -7.01
C ILE A 38 1.80 12.82 -8.32
N PRO A 39 1.92 11.95 -9.35
CA PRO A 39 2.49 12.36 -10.65
C PRO A 39 1.62 13.32 -11.47
N THR A 40 0.31 13.41 -11.20
CA THR A 40 -0.60 14.27 -11.99
C THR A 40 -0.80 15.67 -11.41
N LEU A 41 -0.53 15.84 -10.11
CA LEU A 41 -0.67 17.10 -9.39
C LEU A 41 0.66 17.86 -9.21
N LEU A 42 1.78 17.23 -9.61
CA LEU A 42 3.14 17.74 -9.50
C LEU A 42 3.63 18.14 -10.90
#